data_AF-A0A3D6BX95-F1
#
_entry.id   AF-A0A3D6BX95-F1
#
_cell.length_a   1.000
_cell.length_b   1.000
_cell.length_c   1.000
_cell.angle_alpha   90.00
_cell.angle_beta   90.00
_cell.angle_gamma   90.00
#
_symmetry.space_group_name_H-M   'P 1'
#
loop_
_entity.id
_entity.type
_entity.pdbx_description
1 polymer ?
#
loop_
_entity_poly.entity_id
_entity_poly.type
_entity_poly.pdbx_seq_one_letter_code
_entity_poly.pdbx_strand_id
1 'polypeptide(L)' 'MTTLVKYSIVLAILLFGASAQAQKLDGSYSGILDVQGMQMELIINIAPTEEGYEATLDVPAQGA' A
#
# COMPACT_ATOMS: atom_id res chain seq x y z
N MET A 1 -21.25 -34.50 -13.45
CA MET A 1 -20.26 -33.52 -13.95
C MET A 1 -20.35 -32.16 -13.25
N THR A 2 -21.52 -31.70 -12.82
CA THR A 2 -21.70 -30.40 -12.14
C THR A 2 -21.16 -30.35 -10.70
N THR A 3 -21.26 -31.44 -9.93
CA THR A 3 -20.80 -31.48 -8.53
C THR A 3 -19.29 -31.44 -8.39
N LEU A 4 -18.56 -32.13 -9.27
CA LEU A 4 -17.10 -32.13 -9.30
C LEU A 4 -16.56 -30.73 -9.61
N VAL A 5 -17.14 -30.05 -10.60
CA VAL A 5 -16.76 -28.67 -10.97
C VAL A 5 -16.97 -27.69 -9.80
N LYS A 6 -18.06 -27.84 -9.05
CA LYS A 6 -18.30 -27.00 -7.85
C LYS A 6 -17.21 -27.18 -6.80
N TYR A 7 -16.81 -28.41 -6.50
CA TYR A 7 -15.73 -28.67 -5.54
C TYR A 7 -14.37 -28.18 -6.04
N SER A 8 -14.08 -28.32 -7.34
CA SER A 8 -12.87 -27.78 -7.95
C SER A 8 -12.80 -26.25 -7.85
N ILE A 9 -13.91 -25.54 -8.03
CA ILE A 9 -13.98 -24.09 -7.88
C ILE A 9 -13.75 -23.68 -6.42
N VAL A 10 -14.40 -24.36 -5.46
CA VAL A 10 -14.22 -24.08 -4.03
C VAL A 10 -12.76 -24.29 -3.61
N LEU A 11 -12.14 -25.39 -4.08
CA LEU A 11 -10.74 -25.68 -3.79
C LEU A 11 -9.80 -24.60 -4.37
N ALA A 12 -10.06 -24.14 -5.60
CA ALA A 12 -9.28 -23.07 -6.21
C ALA A 12 -9.38 -21.77 -5.38
N ILE A 13 -10.58 -21.37 -4.97
CA ILE A 13 -10.77 -20.16 -4.15
C ILE A 13 -10.02 -20.27 -2.81
N LEU A 14 -10.03 -21.46 -2.18
CA LEU A 14 -9.35 -21.70 -0.91
C LEU A 14 -7.82 -21.59 -1.04
N LEU A 15 -7.26 -22.11 -2.14
CA LEU A 15 -5.82 -22.07 -2.43
C LEU A 15 -5.34 -20.66 -2.80
N PHE A 16 -6.11 -19.92 -3.61
CA PHE A 16 -5.76 -18.55 -4.01
C PHE A 16 -6.05 -17.50 -2.93
N GLY A 17 -7.03 -17.73 -2.06
CA GLY A 17 -7.31 -16.84 -0.94
C GLY A 17 -6.24 -16.89 0.15
N ALA A 18 -5.59 -18.05 0.36
CA ALA A 18 -4.56 -18.22 1.38
C ALA A 18 -3.23 -17.50 1.06
N SER A 19 -3.01 -17.10 -0.19
CA SER A 19 -1.81 -16.36 -0.61
C SER A 19 -1.99 -14.84 -0.62
N ALA A 20 -3.16 -14.34 -0.22
CA ALA A 20 -3.42 -12.90 -0.11
C ALA A 20 -2.61 -12.31 1.05
N GLN A 21 -1.42 -11.81 0.76
CA GLN A 21 -0.64 -11.00 1.69
C GLN A 21 -1.17 -9.56 1.65
N ALA A 22 -1.39 -8.96 2.82
CA ALA A 22 -1.60 -7.52 2.89
C ALA A 22 -0.33 -6.82 2.39
N GLN A 23 -0.48 -5.82 1.53
CA GLN A 23 0.65 -4.96 1.17
C GLN A 23 1.12 -4.25 2.44
N LYS A 24 2.43 -4.23 2.66
CA LYS A 24 2.99 -3.47 3.76
C LYS A 24 2.95 -1.98 3.41
N LEU A 25 2.65 -1.14 4.39
CA LEU A 25 2.55 0.31 4.23
C LEU A 25 3.91 1.02 4.32
N ASP A 26 4.98 0.34 4.73
CA ASP A 26 6.31 0.93 4.87
C ASP A 26 6.93 1.31 3.52
N GLY A 27 7.66 2.43 3.50
CA GLY A 27 8.31 2.96 2.31
C GLY A 27 8.13 4.47 2.13
N SER A 28 8.57 4.97 0.98
CA SER A 28 8.49 6.39 0.61
C SER A 28 7.44 6.61 -0.47
N TYR A 29 6.57 7.58 -0.24
CA TYR A 29 5.46 7.92 -1.12
C TYR A 29 5.60 9.38 -1.54
N SER A 30 5.91 9.60 -2.82
CA SER A 30 5.98 10.95 -3.40
C SER A 30 4.63 11.35 -3.97
N GLY A 31 4.26 12.62 -3.76
CA GLY A 31 3.06 13.24 -4.31
C GLY A 31 3.28 14.72 -4.57
N ILE A 32 2.46 15.30 -5.45
CA ILE A 32 2.46 16.73 -5.73
C ILE A 32 1.31 17.40 -4.98
N LEU A 33 1.66 18.34 -4.11
CA LEU A 33 0.72 19.29 -3.55
C LEU A 33 0.49 20.42 -4.58
N ASP A 34 -0.71 20.46 -5.15
CA ASP A 34 -1.16 21.55 -6.03
C ASP A 34 -2.06 22.50 -5.26
N VAL A 35 -1.55 23.69 -4.95
CA VAL A 35 -2.27 24.72 -4.19
C VAL A 35 -2.03 26.07 -4.84
N GLN A 36 -3.12 26.74 -5.24
CA GLN A 36 -3.08 28.08 -5.82
C GLN A 36 -2.14 28.23 -7.03
N GLY A 37 -2.02 27.17 -7.85
CA GLY A 37 -1.14 27.15 -9.02
C GLY A 37 0.33 26.94 -8.71
N MET A 38 0.68 26.70 -7.43
CA MET A 38 1.99 26.21 -7.04
C MET A 38 1.95 24.69 -6.92
N GLN A 39 2.97 24.02 -7.47
CA GLN A 39 3.17 22.58 -7.35
C GLN A 39 4.41 22.33 -6.48
N MET A 40 4.25 21.52 -5.44
CA MET A 40 5.32 21.19 -4.51
C MET A 40 5.39 19.68 -4.32
N GLU A 41 6.57 19.11 -4.47
CA GLU A 41 6.79 17.70 -4.15
C GLU A 41 6.81 17.51 -2.64
N LEU A 42 6.05 16.53 -2.19
CA LEU A 42 6.00 16.04 -0.82
C LEU A 42 6.39 14.56 -0.84
N ILE A 43 7.32 14.18 0.03
CA ILE A 43 7.72 12.78 0.21
C ILE A 43 7.35 12.38 1.64
N ILE A 44 6.45 11.41 1.76
CA ILE A 44 6.09 10.82 3.06
C ILE A 44 6.88 9.53 3.22
N ASN A 45 7.74 9.46 4.24
CA ASN A 45 8.45 8.24 4.60
C ASN A 45 7.71 7.57 5.75
N ILE A 46 7.22 6.34 5.54
CA ILE A 46 6.47 5.58 6.54
C ILE A 46 7.34 4.42 7.03
N ALA A 47 7.52 4.32 8.35
CA ALA A 47 8.25 3.24 9.01
C ALA A 47 7.36 2.54 10.04
N PRO A 48 7.40 1.20 10.14
CA PRO A 48 6.67 0.47 11.16
C PRO A 48 7.34 0.65 12.53
N THR A 49 6.53 0.68 13.57
CA THR A 49 6.96 0.69 14.98
C THR A 49 6.35 -0.51 15.71
N GLU A 50 6.68 -0.70 17.00
CA GLU A 50 6.10 -1.78 17.80
C GLU A 50 4.57 -1.63 17.98
N GLU A 51 4.07 -0.39 18.00
CA GLU A 51 2.66 -0.07 18.25
C GLU A 51 1.90 0.42 17.00
N GLY A 52 2.56 0.53 15.85
CA GLY A 52 1.92 1.03 14.63
C GLY A 52 2.91 1.52 13.57
N TYR A 53 2.75 2.79 13.15
CA TYR A 53 3.58 3.44 12.15
C TYR A 53 3.97 4.84 12.59
N GLU A 54 5.19 5.23 12.24
CA GLU A 54 5.67 6.60 12.31
C GLU A 54 5.90 7.11 10.88
N ALA A 55 5.73 8.42 10.67
CA ALA A 55 5.96 9.03 9.37
C ALA A 55 6.70 10.36 9.48
N THR A 56 7.62 10.60 8.55
CA THR A 56 8.22 11.93 8.31
C THR A 56 7.74 12.49 6.98
N LEU A 57 7.73 13.82 6.87
CA LEU A 57 7.43 14.53 5.64
C LEU A 57 8.66 15.32 5.20
N ASP A 58 9.21 14.96 4.05
CA ASP A 58 10.27 15.71 3.40
C ASP A 58 9.67 16.59 2.32
N VAL A 59 10.13 17.84 2.28
CA VAL A 59 9.77 18.83 1.26
C VAL A 59 11.07 19.25 0.56
N PRO A 60 11.46 18.60 -0.56
CA PRO A 60 12.75 18.86 -1.21
C PRO A 60 12.97 20.33 -1.60
N ALA A 61 11.88 21.01 -1.99
CA ALA A 61 11.91 22.43 -2.33
C ALA A 61 12.30 23.35 -1.14
N GLN A 62 12.21 22.85 0.09
CA GLN A 62 12.58 23.55 1.32
C GLN A 62 13.92 23.09 1.90
N GLY A 63 14.67 22.26 1.17
CA GLY A 63 16.00 21.78 1.57
C GLY A 63 15.98 20.64 2.59
N ALA A 64 14.85 19.94 2.71
CA ALA A 64 14.74 18.66 3.41
C ALA A 64 15.40 17.53 2.61
#